data_AF-A0A365YSU6-F1
#
_entry.id   AF-A0A365YSU6-F1
#
_cell.length_a   1.000
_cell.length_b   1.000
_cell.length_c   1.000
_cell.angle_alpha   90.00
_cell.angle_beta   90.00
_cell.angle_gamma   90.00
#
_symmetry.space_group_name_H-M   'P 1'
#
loop_
_entity.id
_entity.type
_entity.pdbx_description
1 polymer ?
#
loop_
_entity_poly.entity_id
_entity_poly.type
_entity_poly.pdbx_seq_one_letter_code
_entity_poly.pdbx_strand_id
1 'polypeptide(L)'
;MTKRSRLAACAAILSLATLGACANQTNLRKAAFDTMSAYHVAATGAEAYLASGSVNATVKADIKTASAAALVPLTTLDTAVSNGNTVTASELATAESALAGLQSALSIAQTTTTTGSN
;
A
#
# COMPACT_ATOMS: atom_id res chain seq x y z
N MET A 1 -35.22 12.41 -9.83
CA MET A 1 -34.24 11.31 -9.79
C MET A 1 -32.84 11.89 -9.63
N THR A 2 -32.39 12.08 -8.40
CA THR A 2 -31.06 12.62 -8.05
C THR A 2 -30.06 11.46 -8.01
N LYS A 3 -29.11 11.45 -8.96
CA LYS A 3 -28.12 10.38 -9.12
C LYS A 3 -27.11 10.40 -7.97
N ARG A 4 -26.95 9.22 -7.38
CA ARG A 4 -26.24 8.86 -6.16
C ARG A 4 -24.78 9.33 -6.14
N SER A 5 -24.46 10.02 -5.06
CA SER A 5 -23.14 10.33 -4.53
C SER A 5 -22.23 9.09 -4.52
N ARG A 6 -21.20 9.09 -5.37
CA ARG A 6 -20.07 8.15 -5.32
C ARG A 6 -18.74 8.91 -5.41
N LEU A 7 -18.54 9.86 -4.51
CA LEU A 7 -17.23 10.48 -4.25
C LEU A 7 -17.06 10.62 -2.73
N ALA A 8 -17.04 9.50 -2.02
CA ALA A 8 -16.80 9.49 -0.56
C ALA A 8 -15.85 8.37 -0.12
N ALA A 9 -15.11 7.74 -1.04
CA ALA A 9 -14.20 6.64 -0.71
C ALA A 9 -12.70 7.04 -0.66
N CYS A 10 -12.33 8.24 -1.11
CA CYS A 10 -10.91 8.67 -1.16
C CYS A 10 -10.47 9.62 -0.04
N ALA A 11 -11.38 10.04 0.86
CA ALA A 11 -11.06 11.04 1.89
C ALA A 11 -10.60 10.44 3.24
N ALA A 12 -10.53 9.10 3.36
CA ALA A 12 -10.15 8.45 4.61
C ALA A 12 -8.63 8.22 4.78
N ILE A 13 -7.82 8.48 3.76
CA ILE A 13 -6.37 8.18 3.78
C ILE A 13 -5.54 9.41 4.20
N LEU A 14 -6.13 10.61 4.22
CA LEU A 14 -5.42 11.87 4.50
C LEU A 14 -5.67 12.43 5.92
N SER A 15 -5.88 11.55 6.91
CA SER A 15 -6.05 11.97 8.32
C SER A 15 -4.90 11.53 9.23
N LEU A 16 -3.87 10.85 8.69
CA LEU A 16 -2.70 10.42 9.48
C LEU A 16 -1.53 11.42 9.49
N ALA A 17 -1.65 12.55 8.79
CA ALA A 17 -0.61 13.58 8.78
C ALA A 17 -0.54 14.43 10.07
N THR A 18 -1.48 14.27 11.01
CA THR A 18 -1.55 15.08 12.24
C THR A 18 -1.04 14.37 13.51
N LEU A 19 -0.52 13.14 13.43
CA LEU A 19 0.03 12.44 14.60
C LEU A 19 1.51 12.76 14.91
N GLY A 20 2.14 13.66 14.15
CA GLY A 20 3.58 13.94 14.22
C GLY A 20 4.11 14.57 15.52
N ALA A 21 3.27 14.95 16.49
CA ALA A 21 3.72 15.64 17.70
C ALA A 21 3.62 14.82 19.01
N CYS A 22 3.00 13.64 19.00
CA CYS A 22 2.89 12.78 20.19
C CYS A 22 2.79 11.28 19.86
N ALA A 23 3.49 10.83 18.81
CA ALA A 23 3.53 9.42 18.47
C ALA A 23 4.49 8.70 19.44
N ASN A 24 3.95 8.12 20.51
CA ASN A 24 4.69 7.18 21.35
C ASN A 24 5.20 6.01 20.47
N GLN A 25 6.42 5.55 20.70
CA GLN A 25 7.03 4.43 19.97
C GLN A 25 6.15 3.18 19.88
N THR A 26 5.29 2.95 20.87
CA THR A 26 4.29 1.86 20.84
C THR A 26 3.33 2.02 19.65
N ASN A 27 2.85 3.24 19.41
CA ASN A 27 1.93 3.53 18.31
C ASN A 27 2.63 3.49 16.96
N LEU A 28 3.86 3.99 16.87
CA LEU A 28 4.65 3.93 15.63
C LEU A 28 4.98 2.48 15.25
N ARG A 29 5.36 1.64 16.22
CA ARG A 29 5.57 0.21 15.98
C ARG A 29 4.29 -0.51 15.56
N LYS A 30 3.17 -0.21 16.22
CA LYS A 30 1.87 -0.75 15.82
C LYS A 30 1.53 -0.38 14.38
N ALA A 31 1.68 0.90 14.02
CA ALA A 31 1.45 1.36 12.65
C ALA A 31 2.42 0.72 11.65
N ALA A 32 3.70 0.53 12.02
CA ALA A 32 4.65 -0.20 11.18
C ALA A 32 4.19 -1.65 10.93
N PHE A 33 3.74 -2.36 11.96
CA PHE A 33 3.17 -3.71 11.80
C PHE A 33 1.91 -3.72 10.93
N ASP A 34 1.00 -2.77 11.13
CA ASP A 34 -0.23 -2.66 10.33
C ASP A 34 0.11 -2.38 8.85
N THR A 35 1.09 -1.52 8.57
CA THR A 35 1.61 -1.24 7.22
C THR A 35 2.28 -2.46 6.58
N MET A 36 3.10 -3.21 7.34
CA MET A 36 3.71 -4.45 6.87
C MET A 36 2.67 -5.53 6.56
N SER A 37 1.65 -5.67 7.42
CA SER A 37 0.53 -6.59 7.19
C SER A 37 -0.27 -6.23 5.93
N ALA A 38 -0.58 -4.94 5.76
CA ALA A 38 -1.28 -4.44 4.58
C ALA A 38 -0.47 -4.64 3.28
N TYR A 39 0.86 -4.50 3.34
CA TYR A 39 1.72 -4.88 2.23
C TYR A 39 1.63 -6.38 1.90
N HIS A 40 1.61 -7.26 2.90
CA HIS A 40 1.53 -8.70 2.66
C HIS A 40 0.22 -9.09 1.95
N VAL A 41 -0.90 -8.45 2.32
CA VAL A 41 -2.19 -8.61 1.63
C VAL A 41 -2.12 -8.10 0.20
N ALA A 42 -1.51 -6.92 -0.03
CA ALA A 42 -1.33 -6.36 -1.37
C ALA A 42 -0.43 -7.25 -2.24
N ALA A 43 0.68 -7.76 -1.70
CA ALA A 43 1.58 -8.69 -2.37
C ALA A 43 0.88 -10.00 -2.76
N THR A 44 0.04 -10.54 -1.87
CA THR A 44 -0.79 -11.72 -2.19
C THR A 44 -1.73 -11.43 -3.38
N GLY A 45 -2.36 -10.24 -3.41
CA GLY A 45 -3.18 -9.80 -4.53
C GLY A 45 -2.38 -9.63 -5.83
N ALA A 46 -1.15 -9.13 -5.74
CA ALA A 46 -0.23 -9.02 -6.88
C ALA A 46 0.10 -10.40 -7.45
N GLU A 47 0.45 -11.36 -6.59
CA GLU A 47 0.73 -12.75 -7.00
C GLU A 47 -0.48 -13.40 -7.66
N ALA A 48 -1.67 -13.23 -7.10
CA ALA A 48 -2.91 -13.74 -7.69
C ALA A 48 -3.18 -13.16 -9.09
N TYR A 49 -2.96 -11.85 -9.27
CA TYR A 49 -3.09 -11.21 -10.58
C TYR A 49 -2.05 -11.74 -11.58
N LEU A 50 -0.79 -11.91 -11.15
CA LEU A 50 0.28 -12.45 -11.99
C LEU A 50 0.06 -13.92 -12.38
N ALA A 51 -0.62 -14.70 -11.55
CA ALA A 51 -0.97 -16.09 -11.80
C ALA A 51 -2.16 -16.28 -12.75
N SER A 52 -2.93 -15.22 -13.06
CA SER A 52 -4.16 -15.29 -13.87
C SER A 52 -3.97 -15.60 -15.37
N GLY A 53 -2.73 -15.77 -15.83
CA GLY A 53 -2.39 -16.29 -17.17
C GLY A 53 -2.55 -15.31 -18.33
N SER A 54 -3.44 -14.31 -18.24
CA SER A 54 -3.64 -13.26 -19.26
C SER A 54 -3.49 -11.86 -18.65
N VAL A 55 -2.26 -11.59 -18.21
CA VAL A 55 -1.91 -10.38 -17.46
C VAL A 55 -1.47 -9.28 -18.43
N ASN A 56 -2.04 -8.08 -18.32
CA ASN A 56 -1.57 -6.94 -19.11
C ASN A 56 -0.09 -6.66 -18.77
N ALA A 57 0.78 -6.61 -19.80
CA ALA A 57 2.23 -6.51 -19.64
C ALA A 57 2.66 -5.20 -18.94
N THR A 58 2.00 -4.09 -19.24
CA THR A 58 2.25 -2.79 -18.60
C THR A 58 1.87 -2.85 -17.12
N VAL A 59 0.66 -3.31 -16.82
CA VAL A 59 0.19 -3.44 -15.43
C VAL A 59 1.06 -4.39 -14.62
N LYS A 60 1.53 -5.49 -15.24
CA LYS A 60 2.49 -6.41 -14.63
C LYS A 60 3.83 -5.72 -14.31
N ALA A 61 4.34 -4.88 -15.21
CA ALA A 61 5.55 -4.10 -14.96
C ALA A 61 5.35 -3.06 -13.84
N ASP A 62 4.20 -2.38 -13.82
CA ASP A 62 3.85 -1.40 -12.80
C ASP A 62 3.75 -2.05 -11.41
N ILE A 63 3.06 -3.18 -11.29
CA ILE A 63 2.95 -3.95 -10.04
C ILE A 63 4.33 -4.39 -9.56
N LYS A 64 5.20 -4.90 -10.44
CA LYS A 64 6.56 -5.31 -10.06
C LYS A 64 7.39 -4.12 -9.56
N THR A 65 7.33 -2.99 -10.27
CA THR A 65 8.05 -1.77 -9.91
C THR A 65 7.57 -1.23 -8.57
N ALA A 66 6.25 -1.15 -8.38
CA ALA A 66 5.66 -0.68 -7.13
C ALA A 66 5.94 -1.63 -5.96
N SER A 67 5.93 -2.95 -6.18
CA SER A 67 6.29 -3.95 -5.17
C SER A 67 7.76 -3.81 -4.75
N ALA A 68 8.68 -3.65 -5.71
CA ALA A 68 10.08 -3.42 -5.41
C ALA A 68 10.33 -2.10 -4.67
N ALA A 69 9.62 -1.03 -5.07
CA ALA A 69 9.70 0.26 -4.40
C ALA A 69 9.15 0.22 -2.96
N ALA A 70 8.12 -0.59 -2.69
CA ALA A 70 7.57 -0.78 -1.35
C ALA A 70 8.44 -1.67 -0.45
N LEU A 71 9.13 -2.67 -1.01
CA LEU A 71 10.02 -3.55 -0.24
C LEU A 71 11.13 -2.80 0.49
N VAL A 72 11.72 -1.77 -0.13
CA VAL A 72 12.84 -1.03 0.46
C VAL A 72 12.46 -0.38 1.80
N PRO A 73 11.48 0.54 1.87
CA PRO A 73 11.11 1.18 3.13
C PRO A 73 10.46 0.21 4.14
N LEU A 74 9.77 -0.84 3.67
CA LEU A 74 9.23 -1.88 4.56
C LEU A 74 10.32 -2.71 5.22
N THR A 75 11.38 -3.07 4.48
CA THR A 75 12.52 -3.79 5.05
C THR A 75 13.24 -2.94 6.09
N THR A 76 13.37 -1.64 5.84
CA THR A 76 13.90 -0.69 6.83
C THR A 76 13.05 -0.65 8.09
N LEU A 77 11.72 -0.55 7.97
CA LEU A 77 10.80 -0.60 9.10
C LEU A 77 10.89 -1.92 9.87
N ASP A 78 10.87 -3.06 9.17
CA ASP A 78 10.95 -4.38 9.78
C ASP A 78 12.26 -4.56 10.56
N THR A 79 13.38 -4.15 9.96
CA THR A 79 14.69 -4.18 10.61
C THR A 79 14.71 -3.29 11.85
N ALA A 80 14.14 -2.08 11.77
CA ALA A 80 14.08 -1.17 12.90
C ALA A 80 13.22 -1.74 14.04
N VAL A 81 12.07 -2.32 13.72
CA VAL A 81 11.17 -2.95 14.68
C VAL A 81 11.82 -4.19 15.32
N SER A 82 12.38 -5.08 14.52
CA SER A 82 13.02 -6.33 14.96
C SER A 82 14.24 -6.11 15.84
N ASN A 83 15.07 -5.10 15.51
CA ASN A 83 16.24 -4.75 16.31
C ASN A 83 15.90 -3.89 17.54
N GLY A 84 14.62 -3.55 17.74
CA GLY A 84 14.20 -2.71 18.85
C GLY A 84 14.60 -1.23 18.70
N ASN A 85 14.96 -0.80 17.51
CA ASN A 85 15.31 0.59 17.20
C ASN A 85 14.09 1.52 17.29
N THR A 86 14.36 2.82 17.27
CA THR A 86 13.33 3.85 17.14
C THR A 86 12.79 3.84 15.71
N VAL A 87 11.46 3.81 15.56
CA VAL A 87 10.80 4.01 14.27
C VAL A 87 10.47 5.49 14.18
N THR A 88 10.80 6.12 13.06
CA THR A 88 10.49 7.52 12.83
C THR A 88 9.18 7.66 12.06
N ALA A 89 8.48 8.77 12.28
CA ALA A 89 7.28 9.09 11.51
C ALA A 89 7.58 9.21 10.00
N SER A 90 8.78 9.66 9.63
CA SER A 90 9.23 9.75 8.24
C SER A 90 9.43 8.38 7.58
N GLU A 91 10.00 7.42 8.29
CA GLU A 91 10.16 6.05 7.78
C GLU A 91 8.78 5.41 7.57
N LEU A 92 7.89 5.57 8.56
CA LEU A 92 6.52 5.07 8.45
C LEU A 92 5.78 5.70 7.27
N ALA A 93 5.80 7.03 7.14
CA ALA A 93 5.15 7.73 6.03
C ALA A 93 5.71 7.32 4.65
N THR A 94 7.02 7.04 4.57
CA THR A 94 7.65 6.58 3.33
C THR A 94 7.14 5.18 2.95
N ALA A 95 7.02 4.27 3.92
CA ALA A 95 6.46 2.95 3.68
C ALA A 95 4.97 2.98 3.32
N GLU A 96 4.18 3.80 4.01
CA GLU A 96 2.76 4.01 3.71
C GLU A 96 2.55 4.56 2.29
N SER A 97 3.37 5.54 1.88
CA SER A 97 3.33 6.11 0.53
C SER A 97 3.66 5.06 -0.54
N ALA A 98 4.71 4.26 -0.31
CA ALA A 98 5.07 3.19 -1.24
C ALA A 98 3.99 2.09 -1.32
N LEU A 99 3.36 1.75 -0.19
CA LEU A 99 2.23 0.83 -0.15
C LEU A 99 1.02 1.38 -0.92
N ALA A 100 0.71 2.67 -0.79
CA ALA A 100 -0.36 3.30 -1.57
C ALA A 100 -0.09 3.23 -3.09
N GLY A 101 1.17 3.37 -3.51
CA GLY A 101 1.59 3.16 -4.89
C GLY A 101 1.29 1.74 -5.40
N LEU A 102 1.62 0.72 -4.60
CA LEU A 102 1.31 -0.67 -4.92
C LEU A 102 -0.21 -0.92 -5.00
N GLN A 103 -0.98 -0.43 -4.02
CA GLN A 103 -2.43 -0.57 -4.02
C GLN A 103 -3.07 0.11 -5.25
N SER A 104 -2.53 1.25 -5.68
CA SER A 104 -2.97 1.93 -6.90
C SER A 104 -2.72 1.07 -8.15
N ALA A 105 -1.52 0.49 -8.29
CA ALA A 105 -1.20 -0.41 -9.40
C ALA A 105 -2.12 -1.65 -9.44
N LEU A 106 -2.46 -2.21 -8.27
CA LEU A 106 -3.41 -3.33 -8.15
C LEU A 106 -4.85 -2.93 -8.46
N SER A 107 -5.27 -1.72 -8.10
CA SER A 107 -6.59 -1.19 -8.48
C SER A 107 -6.71 -1.02 -10.00
N ILE A 108 -5.65 -0.54 -10.65
CA ILE A 108 -5.58 -0.46 -12.12
C ILE A 108 -5.71 -1.86 -12.74
N ALA A 109 -5.09 -2.87 -12.14
CA ALA A 109 -5.19 -4.26 -12.58
C ALA A 109 -6.62 -4.82 -12.53
N GLN A 110 -7.36 -4.51 -11.46
CA GLN A 110 -8.77 -4.92 -11.29
C GLN A 110 -9.72 -4.20 -12.27
N THR A 111 -9.44 -2.93 -12.58
CA THR A 111 -10.27 -2.15 -13.51
C THR A 111 -10.01 -2.50 -14.99
N THR A 112 -8.77 -2.84 -15.35
CA THR A 112 -8.43 -3.32 -16.70
C THR A 112 -8.99 -4.71 -16.99
N THR A 113 -9.11 -5.58 -15.99
CA THR A 113 -9.78 -6.89 -16.16
C THR A 113 -11.29 -6.75 -16.42
N THR A 114 -11.96 -5.75 -15.86
CA THR A 114 -13.40 -5.49 -16.13
C THR A 114 -13.69 -4.84 -17.49
N THR A 115 -12.72 -4.18 -18.13
CA THR A 115 -12.97 -3.47 -19.40
C THR A 115 -12.73 -4.35 -20.64
N GLY A 116 -12.05 -5.49 -20.49
CA GLY A 116 -11.80 -6.45 -21.57
C GLY A 116 -12.89 -7.51 -21.78
N SER A 117 -14.00 -7.43 -21.05
CA SER A 117 -15.18 -8.28 -21.24
C SER A 117 -16.35 -7.44 -21.78
N ASN A 118 -16.31 -7.14 -23.08
CA ASN A 118 -17.48 -6.75 -23.87
C ASN A 118 -17.22 -7.13 -25.32
#